data_AF-A0A9E7BFN9-F1
#
_entry.id   AF-A0A9E7BFN9-F1
#
_cell.length_a   1.000
_cell.length_b   1.000
_cell.length_c   1.000
_cell.angle_alpha   90.00
_cell.angle_beta   90.00
_cell.angle_gamma   90.00
#
_symmetry.space_group_name_H-M   'P 1'
#
loop_
_entity.id
_entity.type
_entity.pdbx_description
1 polymer ?
#
loop_
_entity_poly.entity_id
_entity_poly.type
_entity_poly.pdbx_seq_one_letter_code
_entity_poly.pdbx_strand_id
1 'polypeptide(L)' 'MSVFDNLVGQEHVVEIIKSAVASTDTQSMTHAWVFTGPPGSGRSSAAVAFAQALVCSDNGCGTCNACRSAA' A
#
# COMPACT_ATOMS: atom_id res chain seq x y z
N MET A 1 4.22 3.36 -13.34
CA MET A 1 3.70 4.26 -12.30
C MET A 1 2.90 3.40 -11.36
N SER A 2 3.31 3.34 -10.10
CA SER A 2 2.70 2.56 -9.03
C SER A 2 1.84 3.48 -8.17
N VAL A 3 0.83 2.94 -7.50
CA VAL A 3 0.03 3.64 -6.48
C VAL A 3 0.89 4.29 -5.37
N PHE A 4 2.10 3.77 -5.13
CA PHE A 4 3.03 4.33 -4.16
C PHE A 4 3.71 5.62 -4.62
N ASP A 5 3.74 5.91 -5.93
CA ASP A 5 4.37 7.13 -6.47
C ASP A 5 3.65 8.40 -6.01
N ASN A 6 2.41 8.27 -5.52
CA ASN A 6 1.62 9.36 -4.95
C ASN A 6 1.91 9.63 -3.46
N LEU A 7 2.73 8.80 -2.80
CA LEU A 7 3.09 8.93 -1.38
C LEU A 7 4.40 9.70 -1.20
N VAL A 8 4.36 11.01 -1.48
CA VAL A 8 5.54 11.88 -1.45
C VAL A 8 6.08 12.03 -0.03
N GLY A 9 7.39 11.80 0.17
CA GLY A 9 8.07 11.98 1.45
C GLY A 9 7.76 10.89 2.49
N GLN A 10 7.25 9.73 2.05
CA GLN A 10 6.91 8.58 2.89
C GLN A 10 7.72 7.34 2.50
N GLU A 11 8.98 7.53 2.08
CA GLU A 11 9.82 6.48 1.50
C GLU A 11 9.97 5.27 2.44
N HIS A 12 10.20 5.53 3.73
CA HIS A 12 10.32 4.48 4.73
C HIS A 12 9.03 3.65 4.89
N VAL A 13 7.87 4.29 4.86
CA VAL A 13 6.58 3.59 4.94
C VAL A 13 6.35 2.76 3.68
N VAL A 14 6.68 3.32 2.51
CA VAL A 14 6.57 2.62 1.22
C VAL A 14 7.43 1.37 1.18
N GLU A 15 8.66 1.41 1.72
CA GLU A 15 9.53 0.24 1.80
C GLU A 15 8.93 -0.88 2.66
N ILE A 16 8.39 -0.54 3.84
CA ILE A 16 7.77 -1.50 4.75
C ILE A 16 6.59 -2.21 4.06
N ILE A 17 5.66 -1.44 3.48
CA ILE A 17 4.45 -2.02 2.89
C ILE A 17 4.75 -2.76 1.58
N LYS A 18 5.73 -2.33 0.77
CA LYS A 18 6.19 -3.09 -0.41
C LYS A 18 6.80 -4.43 -0.01
N SER A 19 7.62 -4.44 1.05
CA SER A 19 8.23 -5.67 1.56
C SER A 19 7.17 -6.64 2.06
N ALA A 20 6.13 -6.12 2.73
CA ALA A 20 5.00 -6.90 3.18
C ALA A 20 4.24 -7.54 1.99
N VAL A 21 3.88 -6.75 0.96
CA VAL A 21 3.20 -7.26 -0.25
C VAL A 21 4.04 -8.34 -0.96
N ALA A 22 5.36 -8.16 -1.05
CA ALA A 22 6.24 -9.08 -1.77
C ALA A 22 6.57 -10.37 -1.00
N SER A 23 6.26 -10.43 0.31
CA SER A 23 6.61 -11.60 1.11
C SER A 23 5.79 -12.82 0.72
N THR A 24 6.48 -13.93 0.46
CA THR A 24 5.88 -15.26 0.28
C THR A 24 5.78 -16.05 1.59
N ASP A 25 6.38 -15.54 2.68
CA ASP A 25 6.27 -16.13 4.01
C ASP A 25 4.98 -15.65 4.70
N THR A 26 4.16 -16.60 5.14
CA THR A 26 2.89 -16.35 5.83
C THR A 26 3.07 -15.66 7.18
N GLN A 27 4.26 -15.70 7.76
CA GLN A 27 4.57 -15.03 9.02
C GLN A 27 4.99 -13.57 8.87
N SER A 28 5.38 -13.13 7.66
CA SER A 28 5.79 -11.75 7.40
C SER A 28 4.59 -10.81 7.20
N MET A 29 3.49 -11.33 6.64
CA MET A 29 2.26 -10.59 6.44
C MET A 29 1.33 -10.71 7.66
N THR A 30 1.02 -9.57 8.28
CA THR A 30 0.08 -9.52 9.41
C THR A 30 -1.35 -9.23 8.94
N HIS A 31 -2.34 -9.80 9.63
CA HIS A 31 -3.77 -9.66 9.32
C HIS A 31 -4.35 -8.26 9.57
N ALA A 32 -3.65 -7.40 10.30
CA ALA A 32 -4.10 -6.05 10.64
C ALA A 32 -2.93 -5.06 10.61
N TRP A 33 -3.19 -3.88 10.05
CA TRP A 33 -2.24 -2.78 9.94
C TRP A 33 -2.87 -1.48 10.42
N VAL A 34 -2.13 -0.68 11.19
CA VAL A 34 -2.60 0.60 11.72
C VAL A 34 -1.73 1.72 11.16
N PHE A 35 -2.33 2.62 10.38
CA PHE A 35 -1.65 3.79 9.82
C PHE A 35 -1.86 5.00 10.74
N THR A 36 -0.78 5.59 11.25
CA THR A 36 -0.81 6.72 12.20
C THR A 36 0.01 7.92 11.70
N GLY A 37 -0.22 9.10 12.30
CA GLY A 37 0.42 10.36 11.87
C GLY A 37 -0.46 11.62 12.00
N PRO A 38 0.11 12.83 11.85
CA PRO A 38 -0.60 14.12 11.97
C PRO A 38 -1.62 14.36 10.85
N PRO A 39 -2.71 15.14 11.05
CA PRO A 39 -3.65 15.49 9.99
C PRO A 39 -2.96 15.98 8.70
N GLY A 40 -3.40 15.45 7.55
CA GLY A 40 -2.81 15.78 6.25
C GLY A 40 -1.57 14.96 5.85
N SER A 41 -1.03 14.08 6.70
CA SER A 41 0.18 13.30 6.41
C SER A 41 0.02 12.15 5.41
N GLY A 42 -1.12 12.02 4.73
CA GLY A 42 -1.34 10.97 3.72
C GLY A 42 -1.67 9.57 4.26
N ARG A 43 -2.08 9.41 5.53
CA ARG A 43 -2.42 8.09 6.13
C ARG A 43 -3.40 7.27 5.30
N SER A 44 -4.54 7.87 4.95
CA SER A 44 -5.58 7.18 4.18
C SER A 44 -5.08 6.82 2.78
N SER A 45 -4.33 7.71 2.14
CA SER A 45 -3.70 7.45 0.85
C SER A 45 -2.72 6.28 0.92
N ALA A 46 -1.92 6.19 1.98
CA ALA A 46 -1.01 5.07 2.19
C ALA A 46 -1.74 3.74 2.42
N ALA A 47 -2.82 3.76 3.21
CA ALA A 47 -3.66 2.58 3.44
C ALA A 47 -4.33 2.09 2.15
N VAL A 48 -4.88 3.00 1.33
CA VAL A 48 -5.48 2.67 0.04
C VAL A 48 -4.42 2.12 -0.93
N ALA A 49 -3.26 2.77 -1.05
CA ALA A 49 -2.18 2.28 -1.92
C ALA A 49 -1.72 0.87 -1.53
N PHE A 50 -1.62 0.59 -0.22
CA PHE A 50 -1.30 -0.75 0.28
C PHE A 50 -2.38 -1.77 -0.09
N ALA A 51 -3.66 -1.46 0.14
CA ALA A 51 -4.77 -2.34 -0.21
C ALA A 51 -4.80 -2.63 -1.73
N GLN A 52 -4.59 -1.60 -2.55
CA GLN A 52 -4.50 -1.72 -4.00
C GLN A 52 -3.33 -2.62 -4.44
N ALA A 53 -2.18 -2.53 -3.78
CA ALA A 53 -1.04 -3.37 -4.08
C ALA A 53 -1.25 -4.84 -3.70
N LEU A 54 -2.00 -5.13 -2.63
CA LEU A 54 -2.32 -6.50 -2.21
C LEU A 54 -3.24 -7.24 -3.18
N VAL A 55 -4.21 -6.55 -3.78
CA VAL A 55 -5.21 -7.19 -4.66
C VAL A 55 -4.86 -7.14 -6.14
N CYS A 56 -3.87 -6.32 -6.51
CA CYS A 56 -3.47 -6.12 -7.89
C CYS A 56 -2.37 -7.10 -8.30
N SER A 57 -2.54 -7.76 -9.44
CA SER A 57 -1.52 -8.65 -10.01
C SER A 57 -0.23 -7.95 -10.45
N ASP A 58 -0.25 -6.62 -10.55
CA ASP A 58 0.87 -5.79 -10.99
C ASP A 58 1.24 -4.74 -9.92
N ASN A 59 1.29 -5.18 -8.64
CA ASN A 59 1.79 -4.40 -7.50
C ASN A 59 1.17 -2.98 -7.36
N GLY A 60 -0.11 -2.86 -7.67
CA GLY A 60 -0.85 -1.62 -7.55
C GLY A 60 -0.62 -0.68 -8.74
N CYS A 61 -1.14 -1.05 -9.91
CA CYS A 61 -1.10 -0.23 -11.12
C CYS A 61 -2.09 0.96 -11.11
N GLY A 62 -3.00 1.01 -10.12
CA GLY A 62 -3.94 2.12 -9.89
C GLY A 62 -5.09 2.23 -10.89
N THR A 63 -5.08 1.46 -11.98
CA THR A 63 -6.02 1.63 -13.10
C THR A 63 -6.91 0.42 -13.36
N CYS A 64 -6.51 -0.78 -12.92
CA CYS A 64 -7.28 -2.01 -13.10
C CYS A 64 -8.48 -2.09 -12.15
N ASN A 65 -9.42 -3.00 -12.43
CA ASN A 65 -10.62 -3.18 -11.61
C ASN A 65 -10.30 -3.53 -10.15
N ALA A 66 -9.29 -4.36 -9.90
CA ALA A 66 -8.88 -4.73 -8.54
C ALA A 66 -8.41 -3.51 -7.73
N CYS A 67 -7.59 -2.62 -8.34
CA CYS A 67 -7.19 -1.38 -7.69
C CYS A 67 -8.38 -0.43 -7.45
N ARG A 68 -9.33 -0.35 -8.40
CA ARG A 68 -10.51 0.51 -8.26
C ARG A 68 -11.48 0.01 -7.18
N SER A 69 -11.58 -1.31 -6.98
CA SER A 69 -12.43 -1.88 -5.93
C SER A 69 -11.86 -1.74 -4.52
N ALA A 70 -10.56 -1.46 -4.40
CA ALA A 70 -9.88 -1.27 -3.11
C ALA A 70 -9.72 0.21 -2.72
N ALA A 71 -10.21 1.14 -3.56
CA ALA A 71 -10.12 2.59 -3.37
C ALA A 71 -11.32 3.16 -2.62
#